data_AF-A0A3D4YJH7-F1
#
_entry.id   AF-A0A3D4YJH7-F1
#
_cell.length_a   1.000
_cell.length_b   1.000
_cell.length_c   1.000
_cell.angle_alpha   90.00
_cell.angle_beta   90.00
_cell.angle_gamma   90.00
#
_symmetry.space_group_name_H-M   'P 1'
#
loop_
_entity.id
_entity.type
_entity.pdbx_description
1 polymer ?
#
loop_
_entity_poly.entity_id
_entity_poly.type
_entity_poly.pdbx_seq_one_letter_code
_entity_poly.pdbx_strand_id
1 'polypeptide(L)'
;MRTTLLRTTALVAASLIAGSAAAQQAATAPSDAGALPSWDVLMRGRVHTPTPTTAAITPADLKTRLYIFADDSMQGRLLATAGNVKGVEYIASEVKRMGLTPMGDNGTFFQAVNVVDRKFDAASKLVVGTTAFAPWTDYVLRDQGSAARTLNGVQAIFGGTWG
;
A
#
# COMPACT_ATOMS: atom_id res chain seq x y z
N MET A 1 -13.42 14.24 -76.45
CA MET A 1 -12.70 12.96 -76.59
C MET A 1 -11.78 12.84 -75.37
N ARG A 2 -11.99 12.02 -74.35
CA ARG A 2 -12.56 10.67 -74.23
C ARG A 2 -13.62 10.63 -73.11
N THR A 3 -14.76 10.04 -73.44
CA THR A 3 -15.78 9.41 -72.57
C THR A 3 -15.15 8.27 -71.74
N THR A 4 -15.60 7.89 -70.53
CA THR A 4 -16.84 7.14 -70.16
C THR A 4 -16.96 7.18 -68.61
N LEU A 5 -17.97 7.77 -67.96
CA LEU A 5 -19.27 7.20 -67.52
C LEU A 5 -19.22 5.88 -66.72
N LEU A 6 -19.65 5.91 -65.43
CA LEU A 6 -20.71 5.10 -64.78
C LEU A 6 -20.61 5.28 -63.25
N ARG A 7 -21.57 5.91 -62.56
CA ARG A 7 -22.90 5.46 -62.11
C ARG A 7 -22.92 5.02 -60.64
N THR A 8 -23.61 5.83 -59.83
CA THR A 8 -24.61 5.46 -58.81
C THR A 8 -24.27 4.36 -57.80
N THR A 9 -24.25 4.69 -56.49
CA THR A 9 -25.38 4.49 -55.56
C THR A 9 -24.97 4.88 -54.14
N ALA A 10 -25.87 5.58 -53.44
CA ALA A 10 -25.81 5.73 -52.00
C ALA A 10 -26.06 4.36 -51.34
N LEU A 11 -25.27 4.01 -50.33
CA LEU A 11 -25.64 3.00 -49.36
C LEU A 11 -25.21 3.44 -47.97
N VAL A 12 -26.21 3.80 -47.19
CA VAL A 12 -26.15 3.88 -45.73
C VAL A 12 -25.79 2.49 -45.23
N ALA A 13 -24.63 2.36 -44.60
CA ALA A 13 -24.33 1.23 -43.73
C ALA A 13 -24.30 1.75 -42.30
N ALA A 14 -25.47 1.71 -41.67
CA ALA A 14 -25.61 1.71 -40.23
C ALA A 14 -24.98 0.41 -39.70
N SER A 15 -23.69 0.43 -39.41
CA SER A 15 -23.02 -0.65 -38.70
C SER A 15 -23.21 -0.43 -37.21
N LEU A 16 -24.19 -1.16 -36.68
CA LEU A 16 -24.45 -1.46 -35.28
C LEU A 16 -23.16 -1.43 -34.42
N ILE A 17 -23.04 -0.44 -33.54
CA ILE A 17 -22.24 -0.55 -32.32
C ILE A 17 -23.04 -1.46 -31.37
N ALA A 18 -23.06 -2.75 -31.67
CA ALA A 18 -23.51 -3.78 -30.75
C ALA A 18 -22.26 -4.36 -30.08
N GLY A 19 -22.12 -4.11 -28.78
CA GLY A 19 -21.21 -4.87 -27.92
C GLY A 19 -20.11 -4.04 -27.26
N SER A 20 -20.46 -3.41 -26.14
CA SER A 20 -19.57 -3.36 -24.96
C SER A 20 -20.25 -2.76 -23.74
N ALA A 21 -21.40 -2.09 -23.87
CA ALA A 21 -22.19 -1.67 -22.71
C ALA A 21 -22.64 -2.86 -21.84
N ALA A 22 -22.80 -4.06 -22.42
CA ALA A 22 -23.13 -5.29 -21.67
C ALA A 22 -21.90 -6.02 -21.09
N ALA A 23 -20.66 -5.67 -21.50
CA ALA A 23 -19.43 -6.25 -20.92
C ALA A 23 -18.98 -5.50 -19.67
N GLN A 24 -19.43 -4.26 -19.48
CA GLN A 24 -19.23 -3.48 -18.25
C GLN A 24 -20.33 -3.72 -17.20
N GLN A 25 -21.19 -4.73 -17.42
CA GLN A 25 -22.09 -5.25 -16.39
C GLN A 25 -21.48 -6.48 -15.70
N ALA A 26 -20.15 -6.47 -15.49
CA ALA A 26 -19.51 -7.36 -14.53
C ALA A 26 -19.90 -6.88 -13.11
N ALA A 27 -21.08 -7.30 -12.67
CA ALA A 27 -21.56 -7.39 -11.30
C ALA A 27 -20.82 -6.52 -10.26
N THR A 28 -21.08 -5.21 -10.26
CA THR A 28 -21.09 -4.42 -9.02
C THR A 28 -22.41 -4.70 -8.30
N ALA A 29 -22.72 -5.97 -8.05
CA ALA A 29 -23.70 -6.29 -7.02
C ALA A 29 -23.14 -5.70 -5.71
N PRO A 30 -23.92 -4.93 -4.94
CA PRO A 30 -23.50 -4.53 -3.60
C PRO A 30 -23.10 -5.81 -2.87
N SER A 31 -21.86 -5.88 -2.40
CA SER A 31 -21.47 -6.88 -1.40
C SER A 31 -22.49 -6.80 -0.28
N ASP A 32 -23.14 -7.93 0.07
CA ASP A 32 -24.20 -8.03 1.06
C ASP A 32 -24.01 -7.01 2.19
N ALA A 33 -24.79 -5.94 2.13
CA ALA A 33 -24.89 -4.95 3.19
C ALA A 33 -25.74 -5.59 4.29
N GLY A 34 -25.12 -6.30 5.24
CA GLY A 34 -25.88 -6.70 6.44
C GLY A 34 -25.40 -7.88 7.31
N ALA A 35 -24.23 -8.48 7.11
CA ALA A 35 -23.69 -9.41 8.11
C ALA A 35 -22.73 -8.66 9.05
N LEU A 36 -22.99 -8.69 10.36
CA LEU A 36 -21.96 -8.34 11.34
C LEU A 36 -20.73 -9.23 11.07
N PRO A 37 -19.50 -8.69 11.12
CA PRO A 37 -18.31 -9.48 10.90
C PRO A 37 -18.29 -10.63 11.91
N SER A 38 -18.30 -11.88 11.42
CA SER A 38 -18.17 -13.02 12.30
C SER A 38 -16.77 -13.05 12.92
N TRP A 39 -16.72 -13.22 14.25
CA TRP A 39 -15.47 -13.45 14.98
C TRP A 39 -14.84 -14.82 14.67
N ASP A 40 -15.53 -15.71 13.94
CA ASP A 40 -14.97 -16.98 13.44
C ASP A 40 -13.69 -16.77 12.61
N VAL A 41 -13.51 -15.59 12.02
CA VAL A 41 -12.29 -15.20 11.31
C VAL A 41 -11.06 -15.31 12.22
N LEU A 42 -11.19 -14.97 13.50
CA LEU A 42 -10.09 -15.06 14.48
C LEU A 42 -9.74 -16.52 14.82
N MET A 43 -10.67 -17.45 14.60
CA MET A 43 -10.51 -18.88 14.88
C MET A 43 -10.03 -19.68 13.66
N ARG A 44 -9.88 -19.06 12.48
CA ARG A 44 -9.30 -19.73 11.32
C ARG A 44 -7.82 -20.07 11.56
N GLY A 45 -7.38 -21.19 10.99
CA GLY A 45 -5.98 -21.57 11.00
C GLY A 45 -5.09 -20.47 10.41
N ARG A 46 -4.07 -20.06 11.18
CA ARG A 46 -3.04 -19.10 10.75
C ARG A 46 -2.07 -19.65 9.70
N VAL A 47 -2.10 -20.96 9.47
CA VAL A 47 -1.20 -21.66 8.56
C VAL A 47 -1.96 -22.08 7.32
N HIS A 48 -1.35 -21.85 6.15
CA HIS A 48 -1.89 -22.27 4.86
C HIS A 48 -0.83 -23.11 4.15
N THR A 49 -1.21 -24.31 3.72
CA THR A 49 -0.33 -25.16 2.92
C THR A 49 -0.23 -24.59 1.50
N PRO A 50 0.96 -24.20 1.02
CA PRO A 50 1.12 -23.61 -0.30
C PRO A 50 0.68 -24.58 -1.41
N THR A 51 -0.06 -24.06 -2.38
CA THR A 51 -0.39 -24.77 -3.62
C THR A 51 0.33 -24.12 -4.81
N PRO A 52 0.72 -24.89 -5.85
CA PRO A 52 1.29 -24.33 -7.07
C PRO A 52 0.37 -23.30 -7.71
N THR A 53 0.95 -22.22 -8.24
CA THR A 53 0.20 -21.15 -8.92
C THR A 53 -0.26 -21.57 -10.31
N THR A 54 -1.47 -21.18 -10.68
CA THR A 54 -2.02 -21.32 -12.03
C THR A 54 -1.98 -19.99 -12.79
N ALA A 55 -2.23 -20.01 -14.11
CA ALA A 55 -2.30 -18.78 -14.90
C ALA A 55 -3.55 -17.93 -14.61
N ALA A 56 -4.60 -18.54 -14.06
CA ALA A 56 -5.82 -17.84 -13.69
C ALA A 56 -5.65 -17.05 -12.40
N ILE A 57 -6.26 -15.87 -12.31
CA ILE A 57 -6.31 -15.10 -11.06
C ILE A 57 -7.38 -15.73 -10.17
N THR A 58 -6.97 -16.56 -9.22
CA THR A 58 -7.88 -17.28 -8.32
C THR A 58 -7.68 -16.88 -6.85
N PRO A 59 -8.74 -16.96 -6.01
CA PRO A 59 -8.60 -16.75 -4.57
C PRO A 59 -7.63 -17.73 -3.89
N ALA A 60 -7.51 -18.96 -4.41
CA ALA A 60 -6.59 -19.96 -3.90
C ALA A 60 -5.13 -19.57 -4.13
N ASP A 61 -4.80 -19.09 -5.33
CA ASP A 61 -3.46 -18.62 -5.67
C ASP A 61 -3.08 -17.37 -4.86
N LEU A 62 -4.02 -16.43 -4.71
CA LEU A 62 -3.83 -15.26 -3.86
C LEU A 62 -3.57 -15.66 -2.40
N LYS A 63 -4.32 -16.65 -1.89
CA LYS A 63 -4.14 -17.13 -0.51
C LYS A 63 -2.73 -17.67 -0.29
N THR A 64 -2.21 -18.50 -1.19
CA THR A 64 -0.82 -19.00 -1.10
C THR A 64 0.19 -17.86 -1.00
N ARG A 65 0.07 -16.85 -1.87
CA ARG A 65 1.00 -15.70 -1.92
C ARG A 65 0.89 -14.83 -0.68
N LEU A 66 -0.34 -14.54 -0.25
CA LEU A 66 -0.61 -13.69 0.89
C LEU A 66 -0.09 -14.31 2.18
N TYR A 67 -0.30 -15.61 2.39
CA TYR A 67 0.18 -16.29 3.60
C TYR A 67 1.70 -16.33 3.67
N ILE A 68 2.40 -16.59 2.55
CA ILE A 68 3.87 -16.53 2.51
C ILE A 68 4.37 -15.11 2.85
N PHE A 69 3.77 -14.08 2.26
CA PHE A 69 4.21 -12.70 2.46
C PHE A 69 3.88 -12.15 3.86
N ALA A 70 2.83 -12.66 4.50
CA ALA A 70 2.39 -12.27 5.84
C ALA A 70 2.88 -13.20 6.96
N ASP A 71 3.68 -14.22 6.63
CA ASP A 71 4.19 -15.19 7.61
C ASP A 71 5.12 -14.54 8.63
N ASP A 72 5.16 -15.07 9.85
CA ASP A 72 6.02 -14.57 10.94
C ASP A 72 7.51 -14.60 10.55
N SER A 73 7.93 -15.51 9.65
CA SER A 73 9.29 -15.56 9.11
C SER A 73 9.69 -14.30 8.32
N MET A 74 8.70 -13.54 7.81
CA MET A 74 8.88 -12.25 7.16
C MET A 74 9.02 -11.10 8.16
N GLN A 75 8.77 -11.31 9.46
CA GLN A 75 9.04 -10.36 10.56
C GLN A 75 8.33 -8.99 10.45
N GLY A 76 7.34 -8.87 9.58
CA GLY A 76 6.60 -7.64 9.33
C GLY A 76 7.20 -6.76 8.22
N ARG A 77 6.55 -5.62 7.99
CA ARG A 77 6.80 -4.76 6.80
C ARG A 77 7.14 -3.32 7.18
N LEU A 78 7.70 -3.12 8.37
CA LEU A 78 8.22 -1.80 8.73
C LEU A 78 9.42 -1.51 7.83
N LEU A 79 9.37 -0.39 7.11
CA LEU A 79 10.45 0.04 6.22
C LEU A 79 11.82 0.07 6.94
N ALA A 80 12.90 -0.12 6.18
CA ALA A 80 14.27 -0.17 6.71
C ALA A 80 14.53 -1.23 7.81
N THR A 81 13.72 -2.29 7.88
CA THR A 81 13.97 -3.46 8.74
C THR A 81 14.35 -4.70 7.92
N ALA A 82 14.95 -5.70 8.57
CA ALA A 82 15.25 -6.99 7.94
C ALA A 82 14.01 -7.70 7.38
N GLY A 83 12.86 -7.57 8.06
CA GLY A 83 11.59 -8.13 7.57
C GLY A 83 11.12 -7.48 6.27
N ASN A 84 11.24 -6.16 6.17
CA ASN A 84 10.95 -5.45 4.93
C ASN A 84 11.87 -5.87 3.77
N VAL A 85 13.16 -6.11 4.04
CA VAL A 85 14.08 -6.63 3.01
C VAL A 85 13.59 -7.98 2.48
N LYS A 86 13.26 -8.93 3.36
CA LYS A 86 12.72 -10.25 2.96
C LYS A 86 11.45 -10.12 2.12
N GLY A 87 10.52 -9.25 2.53
CA GLY A 87 9.28 -9.04 1.79
C GLY A 87 9.52 -8.48 0.38
N VAL A 88 10.41 -7.49 0.25
CA VAL A 88 10.73 -6.87 -1.04
C VAL A 88 11.52 -7.84 -1.93
N GLU A 89 12.43 -8.63 -1.37
CA GLU A 89 13.15 -9.70 -2.08
C GLU A 89 12.20 -10.80 -2.57
N TYR A 90 11.23 -11.20 -1.74
CA TYR A 90 10.20 -12.16 -2.14
C TYR A 90 9.44 -11.66 -3.38
N ILE A 91 8.96 -10.41 -3.36
CA ILE A 91 8.26 -9.82 -4.51
C ILE A 91 9.17 -9.78 -5.74
N ALA A 92 10.43 -9.35 -5.58
CA ALA A 92 11.41 -9.32 -6.67
C ALA A 92 11.64 -10.71 -7.28
N SER A 93 11.72 -11.75 -6.44
CA SER A 93 11.88 -13.14 -6.89
C SER A 93 10.67 -13.62 -7.69
N GLU A 94 9.46 -13.24 -7.28
CA GLU A 94 8.22 -13.64 -7.93
C GLU A 94 8.04 -12.94 -9.28
N VAL A 95 8.32 -11.63 -9.37
CA VAL A 95 8.24 -10.92 -10.66
C VAL A 95 9.34 -11.38 -11.62
N LYS A 96 10.53 -11.71 -11.11
CA LYS A 96 11.59 -12.33 -11.91
C LYS A 96 11.16 -13.69 -12.46
N ARG A 97 10.50 -14.52 -11.63
CA ARG A 97 9.94 -15.82 -12.05
C ARG A 97 8.85 -15.67 -13.12
N MET A 98 8.12 -14.55 -13.11
CA MET A 98 7.15 -14.20 -14.15
C MET A 98 7.79 -13.65 -15.45
N GLY A 99 9.11 -13.47 -15.49
CA GLY A 99 9.83 -12.99 -16.67
C GLY A 99 9.84 -11.46 -16.83
N LEU A 100 9.52 -10.71 -15.77
CA LEU A 100 9.61 -9.25 -15.83
C LEU A 100 11.08 -8.83 -15.94
N THR A 101 11.32 -7.79 -16.75
CA THR A 101 12.65 -7.18 -16.88
C THR A 101 12.86 -6.17 -15.75
N PRO A 102 14.01 -6.19 -15.05
CA PRO A 102 14.30 -5.22 -13.99
C PRO A 102 14.46 -3.80 -14.55
N MET A 103 13.83 -2.82 -13.90
CA MET A 103 13.84 -1.39 -14.28
C MET A 103 14.18 -0.47 -13.10
N GLY A 104 14.73 -1.02 -12.03
CA GLY A 104 15.26 -0.29 -10.89
C GLY A 104 16.72 0.13 -11.07
N ASP A 105 17.31 0.59 -9.98
CA ASP A 105 18.68 1.09 -9.96
C ASP A 105 19.67 0.00 -10.42
N ASN A 106 20.63 0.39 -11.27
CA ASN A 106 21.69 -0.48 -11.78
C ASN A 106 21.17 -1.81 -12.41
N GLY A 107 19.98 -1.79 -13.02
CA GLY A 107 19.39 -2.98 -13.65
C GLY A 107 18.84 -4.00 -12.64
N THR A 108 18.46 -3.55 -11.45
CA THR A 108 17.80 -4.38 -10.42
C THR A 108 16.28 -4.21 -10.44
N PHE A 109 15.56 -4.92 -9.56
CA PHE A 109 14.13 -4.67 -9.31
C PHE A 109 13.89 -3.62 -8.23
N PHE A 110 14.93 -2.95 -7.75
CA PHE A 110 14.88 -2.13 -6.54
C PHE A 110 15.13 -0.66 -6.85
N GLN A 111 14.45 0.21 -6.10
CA GLN A 111 14.74 1.64 -6.05
C GLN A 111 15.26 1.97 -4.66
N ALA A 112 16.44 2.56 -4.58
CA ALA A 112 17.00 3.08 -3.35
C ALA A 112 16.27 4.36 -2.94
N VAL A 113 15.72 4.37 -1.73
CA VAL A 113 15.06 5.53 -1.14
C VAL A 113 15.80 5.90 0.15
N ASN A 114 16.17 7.17 0.28
CA ASN A 114 16.79 7.67 1.50
C ASN A 114 15.73 7.79 2.60
N VAL A 115 15.85 6.94 3.61
CA VAL A 115 14.99 6.96 4.79
C VAL A 115 15.72 7.67 5.93
N VAL A 116 15.01 8.56 6.62
CA VAL A 116 15.48 9.15 7.88
C VAL A 116 14.66 8.56 9.01
N ASP A 117 15.32 7.84 9.92
CA ASP A 117 14.73 7.35 11.16
C ASP A 117 14.89 8.42 12.24
N ARG A 118 13.77 8.89 12.81
CA ARG A 118 13.76 9.93 13.84
C ARG A 118 13.25 9.35 15.14
N LYS A 119 14.06 9.46 16.18
CA LYS A 119 13.75 8.93 17.51
C LYS A 119 13.82 10.05 18.53
N PHE A 120 12.97 9.92 19.54
CA PHE A 120 13.12 10.74 20.73
C PHE A 120 14.32 10.25 21.54
N ASP A 121 15.19 11.17 21.94
CA ASP A 121 16.28 10.87 22.86
C ASP A 121 15.71 10.69 24.28
N ALA A 122 15.89 9.49 24.85
CA ALA A 122 15.41 9.16 26.18
C ALA A 122 16.04 10.04 27.30
N ALA A 123 17.17 10.69 27.05
CA ALA A 123 17.78 11.63 27.98
C ALA A 123 17.08 13.01 27.97
N SER A 124 16.29 13.33 26.94
CA SER A 124 15.58 14.60 26.83
C SER A 124 14.47 14.71 27.89
N LYS A 125 14.40 15.86 28.56
CA LYS A 125 13.38 16.15 29.57
C LYS A 125 12.74 17.51 29.31
N LEU A 126 11.42 17.56 29.48
CA LEU A 126 10.68 18.82 29.55
C LEU A 126 10.38 19.09 31.03
N VAL A 127 10.87 20.22 31.53
CA VAL A 127 10.70 20.63 32.93
C VAL A 127 10.21 22.08 32.95
N VAL A 128 9.16 22.36 33.73
CA VAL A 128 8.66 23.70 34.01
C VAL A 128 8.71 23.93 35.51
N GLY A 129 9.55 24.87 35.96
CA GLY A 129 9.86 25.02 37.38
C GLY A 129 10.51 23.75 37.93
N THR A 130 9.85 23.11 38.91
CA THR A 130 10.28 21.83 39.49
C THR A 130 9.53 20.62 38.94
N THR A 131 8.56 20.83 38.04
CA THR A 131 7.69 19.78 37.51
C THR A 131 8.25 19.23 36.21
N ALA A 132 8.49 17.92 36.17
CA ALA A 132 8.90 17.20 34.96
C ALA A 132 7.69 16.57 34.26
N PHE A 133 7.66 16.65 32.94
CA PHE A 133 6.60 16.10 32.10
C PHE A 133 7.08 14.86 31.35
N ALA A 134 6.24 13.83 31.27
CA ALA A 134 6.49 12.58 30.58
C ALA A 134 6.06 12.67 29.10
N PRO A 135 6.97 12.38 28.14
CA PRO A 135 6.60 12.32 26.73
C PRO A 135 5.57 11.22 26.48
N TRP A 136 4.67 11.45 25.53
CA TRP A 136 3.56 10.56 25.14
C TRP A 136 2.46 10.36 26.20
N THR A 137 2.65 10.87 27.41
CA THR A 137 1.61 10.95 28.45
C THR A 137 1.12 12.38 28.58
N ASP A 138 2.03 13.31 28.88
CA ASP A 138 1.69 14.70 29.17
C ASP A 138 1.82 15.62 27.95
N TYR A 139 2.63 15.22 26.97
CA TYR A 139 2.82 15.96 25.72
C TYR A 139 3.21 15.04 24.56
N VAL A 140 2.86 15.45 23.35
CA VAL A 140 3.29 14.78 22.12
C VAL A 140 4.55 15.45 21.56
N LEU A 141 5.45 14.62 21.04
CA LEU A 141 6.66 15.10 20.40
C LEU A 141 6.38 15.38 18.93
N ARG A 142 6.74 16.58 18.50
CA ARG A 142 6.71 16.96 17.10
C ARG A 142 8.13 17.26 16.64
N ASP A 143 8.55 16.61 15.58
CA ASP A 143 9.78 16.96 14.90
C ASP A 143 9.60 18.30 14.18
N GLN A 144 10.34 19.31 14.63
CA GLN A 144 10.32 20.66 14.08
C GLN A 144 11.36 20.84 12.95
N GLY A 145 12.06 19.77 12.56
CA GLY A 145 13.10 19.79 11.54
C GLY A 145 14.25 20.75 11.91
N SER A 146 14.87 21.35 10.89
CA SER A 146 15.96 22.32 11.06
C SER A 146 15.56 23.63 11.75
N ALA A 147 14.26 23.88 11.92
CA ALA A 147 13.73 25.06 12.61
C ALA A 147 13.54 24.84 14.13
N ALA A 148 13.94 23.67 14.66
CA ALA A 148 13.87 23.38 16.09
C ALA A 148 14.65 24.44 16.90
N ARG A 149 14.03 24.96 17.96
CA ARG A 149 14.67 25.90 18.89
C ARG A 149 14.76 25.29 20.28
N THR A 150 15.81 25.67 21.01
CA THR A 150 15.94 25.28 22.43
C THR A 150 14.80 25.89 23.25
N LEU A 151 14.29 25.10 24.20
CA LEU A 151 13.30 25.53 25.18
C LEU A 151 13.95 25.84 26.54
N ASN A 152 15.29 25.87 26.63
CA ASN A 152 15.98 26.17 27.88
C ASN A 152 15.80 27.65 28.25
N GLY A 153 15.31 27.90 29.46
CA GLY A 153 15.13 29.25 30.00
C GLY A 153 14.00 30.06 29.36
N VAL A 154 13.15 29.43 28.54
CA VAL A 154 11.97 30.11 27.97
C VAL A 154 10.83 30.15 28.98
N GLN A 155 10.05 31.24 28.97
CA GLN A 155 8.86 31.34 29.81
C GLN A 155 7.78 30.35 29.35
N ALA A 156 7.31 29.52 30.28
CA ALA A 156 6.12 28.71 30.06
C ALA A 156 4.85 29.54 30.35
N ILE A 157 3.88 29.49 29.44
CA ILE A 157 2.57 30.15 29.59
C ILE A 157 1.50 29.07 29.47
N PHE A 158 0.60 29.00 30.46
CA PHE A 158 -0.53 28.08 30.42
C PHE A 158 -1.64 28.64 29.50
N GLY A 159 -1.96 27.91 28.44
CA GLY A 159 -2.94 28.32 27.42
C GLY A 159 -4.38 27.85 27.67
N GLY A 160 -4.63 27.07 28.73
CA GLY A 160 -5.93 26.46 29.02
C GLY A 160 -5.88 24.93 29.01
N THR A 161 -7.01 24.30 29.37
CA THR A 161 -7.19 22.84 29.31
C THR A 161 -7.94 22.47 28.03
N TRP A 162 -7.44 21.48 27.29
CA TRP A 162 -8.17 20.91 26.17
C TRP A 162 -9.33 20.04 26.70
N GLY A 163 -10.53 20.23 26.16
CA GLY A 163 -11.76 19.53 26.50
C GLY A 163 -12.60 19.27 25.26
#